data_AF-A0A197SQV9-F1
#
_entry.id   AF-A0A197SQV9-F1
#
_cell.length_a   1.000
_cell.length_b   1.000
_cell.length_c   1.000
_cell.angle_alpha   90.00
_cell.angle_beta   90.00
_cell.angle_gamma   90.00
#
_symmetry.space_group_name_H-M   'P 1'
#
loop_
_entity.id
_entity.type
_entity.pdbx_description
1 polymer ?
#
loop_
_entity_poly.entity_id
_entity_poly.type
_entity_poly.pdbx_seq_one_letter_code
_entity_poly.pdbx_strand_id
1 'polypeptide(L)'
;MVDTVNSLAARHHEVVVELLTKGPAVAGTRGLHDVVARAAALGPDGAWLAAAGHAGLGGLACVQGQVDVAILHLEAAVSGGFNDCVSLHIAPIRPLHHDPRFQALYRRMRITQADLDEFFWLHQEIQIMSREAQNATVDNIGRLDTGVSLLPQAPMPTREPNTPGVLITRIDLAATQTALQQAAVKAEFQRSSGNTSLSLIDDSWDYDRARRDAWHADDLDTHRLQAAAARAFVERPGVDTRIIPCPPLGSITYPG
;
A
#
# COMPACT_ATOMS: atom_id res chain seq x y z
N MET A 1 -17.10 -19.94 6.18
CA MET A 1 -15.97 -19.43 6.98
C MET A 1 -14.96 -18.73 6.09
N VAL A 2 -14.44 -19.39 5.04
CA VAL A 2 -13.60 -18.76 4.00
C VAL A 2 -14.26 -17.52 3.39
N ASP A 3 -15.55 -17.58 3.05
CA ASP A 3 -16.28 -16.43 2.51
C ASP A 3 -16.35 -15.23 3.48
N THR A 4 -16.37 -15.52 4.79
CA THR A 4 -16.43 -14.49 5.85
C THR A 4 -15.08 -13.81 6.04
N VAL A 5 -13.98 -14.58 6.00
CA VAL A 5 -12.61 -14.04 6.06
C VAL A 5 -12.29 -13.21 4.81
N ASN A 6 -12.68 -13.71 3.63
CA ASN A 6 -12.49 -12.97 2.36
C ASN A 6 -13.31 -11.67 2.34
N SER A 7 -14.56 -11.71 2.81
CA SER A 7 -15.39 -10.51 2.95
C SER A 7 -14.77 -9.49 3.90
N LEU A 8 -14.17 -9.95 5.01
CA LEU A 8 -13.51 -9.06 5.96
C LEU A 8 -12.17 -8.52 5.45
N ALA A 9 -11.41 -9.30 4.68
CA ALA A 9 -10.20 -8.84 4.01
C ALA A 9 -10.53 -7.74 2.97
N ALA A 10 -11.59 -7.93 2.18
CA ALA A 10 -12.09 -6.89 1.27
C ALA A 10 -12.53 -5.63 2.05
N ARG A 11 -13.21 -5.81 3.19
CA ARG A 11 -13.57 -4.67 4.04
C ARG A 11 -12.34 -3.94 4.59
N HIS A 12 -11.29 -4.66 4.99
CA HIS A 12 -10.04 -4.05 5.43
C HIS A 12 -9.40 -3.24 4.30
N HIS A 13 -9.32 -3.80 3.09
CA HIS A 13 -8.85 -3.11 1.89
C HIS A 13 -9.61 -1.80 1.65
N GLU A 14 -10.94 -1.81 1.68
CA GLU A 14 -11.75 -0.59 1.53
C GLU A 14 -11.43 0.48 2.57
N VAL A 15 -11.25 0.08 3.84
CA VAL A 15 -10.92 1.00 4.93
C VAL A 15 -9.54 1.62 4.71
N VAL A 16 -8.55 0.85 4.25
CA VAL A 16 -7.21 1.37 3.93
C VAL A 16 -7.28 2.30 2.71
N VAL A 17 -8.04 1.97 1.67
CA VAL A 17 -8.26 2.87 0.51
C VAL A 17 -8.89 4.19 0.95
N GLU A 18 -9.92 4.13 1.81
CA GLU A 18 -10.55 5.34 2.36
C GLU A 18 -9.56 6.19 3.15
N LEU A 19 -8.71 5.56 3.97
CA LEU A 19 -7.68 6.24 4.74
C LEU A 19 -6.66 6.95 3.82
N LEU A 20 -6.21 6.28 2.76
CA LEU A 20 -5.24 6.83 1.82
C LEU A 20 -5.82 7.97 0.97
N THR A 21 -7.11 7.92 0.64
CA THR A 21 -7.76 8.89 -0.25
C THR A 21 -8.40 10.07 0.47
N LYS A 22 -8.86 9.88 1.73
CA LYS A 22 -9.54 10.91 2.52
C LYS A 22 -8.77 11.35 3.76
N GLY A 23 -7.63 10.71 4.04
CA GLY A 23 -6.83 10.94 5.24
C GLY A 23 -7.40 10.24 6.48
N PRO A 24 -6.74 10.40 7.65
CA PRO A 24 -7.07 9.71 8.90
C PRO A 24 -8.30 10.32 9.63
N ALA A 25 -9.35 10.68 8.90
CA ALA A 25 -10.60 11.15 9.49
C ALA A 25 -11.21 10.07 10.42
N VAL A 26 -12.10 10.49 11.33
CA VAL A 26 -12.79 9.61 12.31
C VAL A 26 -13.38 8.33 11.67
N ALA A 27 -13.79 8.39 10.41
CA ALA A 27 -14.31 7.24 9.66
C ALA A 27 -13.25 6.13 9.42
N GLY A 28 -12.01 6.49 9.08
CA GLY A 28 -10.93 5.52 8.84
C GLY A 28 -10.53 4.78 10.11
N THR A 29 -10.31 5.52 11.22
CA THR A 29 -10.00 4.92 12.53
C THR A 29 -11.15 4.03 13.03
N ARG A 30 -12.40 4.47 12.88
CA ARG A 30 -13.58 3.65 13.23
C ARG A 30 -13.67 2.39 12.37
N GLY A 31 -13.35 2.49 11.08
CA GLY A 31 -13.29 1.35 10.17
C GLY A 31 -12.28 0.29 10.62
N LEU A 32 -11.09 0.71 11.04
CA LEU A 32 -10.07 -0.22 11.55
C LEU A 32 -10.52 -0.89 12.86
N HIS A 33 -11.15 -0.15 13.78
CA HIS A 33 -11.72 -0.76 14.99
C HIS A 33 -12.85 -1.76 14.69
N ASP A 34 -13.71 -1.48 13.69
CA ASP A 34 -14.74 -2.41 13.23
C ASP A 34 -14.12 -3.69 12.64
N VAL A 35 -13.08 -3.57 11.83
CA VAL A 35 -12.32 -4.71 11.31
C VAL A 35 -11.75 -5.55 12.44
N VAL A 36 -11.09 -4.93 13.43
CA VAL A 36 -10.55 -5.64 14.61
C VAL A 36 -11.64 -6.39 15.36
N ALA A 37 -12.77 -5.75 15.65
CA ALA A 37 -13.85 -6.35 16.42
C ALA A 37 -14.46 -7.56 15.69
N ARG A 38 -14.72 -7.44 14.38
CA ARG A 38 -15.25 -8.53 13.56
C ARG A 38 -14.25 -9.67 13.41
N ALA A 39 -12.98 -9.33 13.19
CA ALA A 39 -11.90 -10.31 13.03
C ALA A 39 -11.70 -11.12 14.32
N ALA A 40 -11.70 -10.45 15.48
CA ALA A 40 -11.59 -11.12 16.78
C ALA A 40 -12.76 -12.08 17.04
N ALA A 41 -13.97 -11.75 16.59
CA ALA A 41 -15.14 -12.63 16.71
C ALA A 41 -15.04 -13.92 15.88
N LEU A 42 -14.17 -13.95 14.85
CA LEU A 42 -13.89 -15.15 14.06
C LEU A 42 -12.86 -16.08 14.74
N GLY A 43 -12.27 -15.67 15.86
CA GLY A 43 -11.28 -16.47 16.58
C GLY A 43 -9.97 -16.61 15.80
N PRO A 44 -9.30 -17.78 15.87
CA PRO A 44 -7.98 -17.98 15.24
C PRO A 44 -7.96 -17.67 13.74
N ASP A 45 -9.04 -17.95 13.01
CA ASP A 45 -9.12 -17.75 11.56
C ASP A 45 -9.13 -16.26 11.17
N GLY A 46 -9.58 -15.39 12.06
CA GLY A 46 -9.56 -13.94 11.89
C GLY A 46 -8.36 -13.24 12.54
N ALA A 47 -7.50 -13.96 13.27
CA ALA A 47 -6.44 -13.36 14.09
C ALA A 47 -5.51 -12.45 13.28
N TRP A 48 -5.15 -12.85 12.07
CA TRP A 48 -4.28 -12.06 11.20
C TRP A 48 -4.95 -10.78 10.67
N LEU A 49 -6.28 -10.77 10.46
CA LEU A 49 -7.02 -9.56 10.10
C LEU A 49 -7.17 -8.61 11.29
N ALA A 50 -7.34 -9.15 12.49
CA ALA A 50 -7.29 -8.34 13.71
C ALA A 50 -5.89 -7.71 13.86
N ALA A 51 -4.83 -8.48 13.57
CA ALA A 51 -3.47 -7.97 13.56
C ALA A 51 -3.26 -6.87 12.51
N ALA A 52 -3.85 -7.01 11.32
CA ALA A 52 -3.83 -5.98 10.26
C ALA A 52 -4.47 -4.67 10.73
N GLY A 53 -5.67 -4.75 11.31
CA GLY A 53 -6.36 -3.58 11.86
C GLY A 53 -5.55 -2.91 12.98
N HIS A 54 -4.95 -3.69 13.87
CA HIS A 54 -4.08 -3.18 14.92
C HIS A 54 -2.78 -2.58 14.38
N ALA A 55 -2.16 -3.16 13.35
CA ALA A 55 -0.98 -2.58 12.71
C ALA A 55 -1.29 -1.20 12.10
N GLY A 56 -2.42 -1.08 11.40
CA GLY A 56 -2.90 0.19 10.86
C GLY A 56 -3.17 1.24 11.96
N LEU A 57 -3.85 0.86 13.04
CA LEU A 57 -4.08 1.75 14.20
C LEU A 57 -2.76 2.16 14.87
N GLY A 58 -1.80 1.25 14.98
CA GLY A 58 -0.47 1.52 15.51
C GLY A 58 0.29 2.54 14.65
N GLY A 59 0.27 2.36 13.32
CA GLY A 59 0.85 3.31 12.38
C GLY A 59 0.23 4.71 12.45
N LEU A 60 -1.09 4.81 12.57
CA LEU A 60 -1.79 6.08 12.76
C LEU A 60 -1.41 6.76 14.07
N ALA A 61 -1.36 6.02 15.16
CA ALA A 61 -0.95 6.53 16.46
C ALA A 61 0.52 7.05 16.41
N CYS A 62 1.42 6.37 15.69
CA CYS A 62 2.79 6.88 15.45
C CYS A 62 2.78 8.22 14.71
N VAL A 63 2.01 8.35 13.62
CA VAL A 63 1.90 9.60 12.85
C VAL A 63 1.35 10.75 13.72
N GLN A 64 0.48 10.44 14.67
CA GLN A 64 -0.11 11.41 15.60
C GLN A 64 0.75 11.68 16.85
N GLY A 65 1.92 11.03 16.98
CA GLY A 65 2.79 11.16 18.16
C GLY A 65 2.24 10.50 19.43
N GLN A 66 1.25 9.63 19.32
CA GLN A 66 0.61 8.92 20.44
C GLN A 66 1.37 7.62 20.76
N VAL A 67 2.57 7.76 21.34
CA VAL A 67 3.52 6.64 21.56
C VAL A 67 2.90 5.46 22.33
N ASP A 68 2.21 5.72 23.44
CA ASP A 68 1.64 4.65 24.26
C ASP A 68 0.52 3.88 23.54
N VAL A 69 -0.31 4.60 22.79
CA VAL A 69 -1.38 4.00 21.96
C VAL A 69 -0.79 3.20 20.81
N ALA A 70 0.28 3.71 20.18
CA ALA A 70 0.97 3.02 19.11
C ALA A 70 1.55 1.69 19.60
N ILE A 71 2.26 1.70 20.74
CA ILE A 71 2.84 0.49 21.33
C ILE A 71 1.76 -0.53 21.69
N LEU A 72 0.64 -0.09 22.29
CA LEU A 72 -0.48 -0.97 22.62
C LEU A 72 -1.01 -1.71 21.39
N HIS A 73 -1.24 -0.97 20.30
CA HIS A 73 -1.74 -1.55 19.06
C HIS A 73 -0.70 -2.44 18.36
N LEU A 74 0.56 -2.04 18.33
CA LEU A 74 1.63 -2.86 17.74
C LEU A 74 1.87 -4.14 18.55
N GLU A 75 1.72 -4.10 19.88
CA GLU A 75 1.76 -5.31 20.70
C GLU A 75 0.60 -6.26 20.38
N ALA A 76 -0.63 -5.74 20.24
CA ALA A 76 -1.78 -6.54 19.84
C ALA A 76 -1.60 -7.12 18.43
N ALA A 77 -1.04 -6.34 17.49
CA ALA A 77 -0.73 -6.80 16.14
C ALA A 77 0.28 -7.97 16.16
N VAL A 78 1.42 -7.82 16.85
CA VAL A 78 2.44 -8.86 16.94
C VAL A 78 1.89 -10.13 17.61
N SER A 79 1.04 -9.97 18.63
CA SER A 79 0.37 -11.09 19.29
C SER A 79 -0.60 -11.83 18.35
N GLY A 80 -1.20 -11.11 17.41
CA GLY A 80 -2.06 -11.67 16.34
C GLY A 80 -1.29 -12.18 15.11
N GLY A 81 0.04 -12.21 15.15
CA GLY A 81 0.88 -12.77 14.08
C GLY A 81 1.49 -11.74 13.12
N PHE A 82 1.31 -10.43 13.36
CA PHE A 82 2.01 -9.41 12.58
C PHE A 82 3.53 -9.56 12.70
N ASN A 83 4.20 -9.68 11.55
CA ASN A 83 5.63 -9.93 11.49
C ASN A 83 6.35 -9.15 10.38
N ASP A 84 5.70 -8.13 9.80
CA ASP A 84 6.33 -7.23 8.83
C ASP A 84 7.35 -6.31 9.54
N CYS A 85 8.57 -6.81 9.67
CA CYS A 85 9.67 -6.06 10.29
C CYS A 85 10.20 -4.93 9.41
N VAL A 86 9.93 -4.93 8.10
CA VAL A 86 10.36 -3.87 7.19
C VAL A 86 9.54 -2.60 7.44
N SER A 87 8.21 -2.74 7.58
CA SER A 87 7.32 -1.63 7.93
C SER A 87 7.74 -0.91 9.22
N LEU A 88 8.30 -1.63 10.20
CA LEU A 88 8.74 -1.06 11.48
C LEU A 88 10.01 -0.20 11.39
N HIS A 89 10.58 -0.02 10.19
CA HIS A 89 11.73 0.85 9.91
C HIS A 89 11.36 2.13 9.15
N ILE A 90 10.07 2.36 8.87
CA ILE A 90 9.59 3.62 8.29
C ILE A 90 9.85 4.80 9.23
N ALA A 91 10.00 5.99 8.65
CA ALA A 91 10.35 7.19 9.40
C ALA A 91 9.41 7.49 10.59
N PRO A 92 8.06 7.37 10.47
CA PRO A 92 7.16 7.56 11.62
C PRO A 92 7.36 6.61 12.81
N ILE A 93 7.92 5.42 12.58
CA ILE A 93 8.09 4.39 13.64
C ILE A 93 9.47 4.47 14.30
N ARG A 94 10.48 5.05 13.61
CA ARG A 94 11.86 5.16 14.13
C ARG A 94 11.97 5.74 15.55
N PRO A 95 11.18 6.74 15.98
CA PRO A 95 11.23 7.23 17.37
C PRO A 95 10.96 6.14 18.41
N LEU A 96 10.21 5.09 18.08
CA LEU A 96 9.94 3.98 18.99
C LEU A 96 11.13 3.04 19.19
N HIS A 97 12.17 3.10 18.36
CA HIS A 97 13.29 2.14 18.40
C HIS A 97 14.06 2.16 19.74
N HIS A 98 13.97 3.27 20.47
CA HIS A 98 14.59 3.42 21.80
C HIS A 98 13.67 3.04 22.95
N ASP A 99 12.37 2.78 22.70
CA ASP A 99 11.44 2.35 23.73
C ASP A 99 11.63 0.85 24.04
N PRO A 100 11.89 0.46 25.31
CA PRO A 100 12.13 -0.93 25.66
C PRO A 100 10.91 -1.84 25.41
N ARG A 101 9.68 -1.31 25.46
CA ARG A 101 8.46 -2.06 25.16
C ARG A 101 8.39 -2.39 23.67
N PHE A 102 8.77 -1.43 22.82
CA PHE A 102 8.84 -1.64 21.37
C PHE A 102 9.99 -2.59 20.98
N GLN A 103 11.13 -2.52 21.66
CA GLN A 103 12.20 -3.51 21.45
C GLN A 103 11.76 -4.91 21.87
N ALA A 104 11.02 -5.04 22.97
CA ALA A 104 10.50 -6.30 23.45
C ALA A 104 9.52 -6.93 22.46
N LEU A 105 8.55 -6.15 21.92
CA LEU A 105 7.63 -6.67 20.92
C LEU A 105 8.34 -7.07 19.62
N TYR A 106 9.30 -6.26 19.14
CA TYR A 106 10.05 -6.56 17.92
C TYR A 106 10.82 -7.89 18.02
N ARG A 107 11.44 -8.16 19.19
CA ARG A 107 12.17 -9.42 19.44
C ARG A 107 11.27 -10.66 19.43
N ARG A 108 9.94 -10.52 19.54
CA ARG A 108 8.98 -11.65 19.44
C ARG A 108 8.65 -11.99 17.99
N MET A 109 8.86 -11.08 17.05
CA MET A 109 8.51 -11.30 15.63
C MET A 109 9.39 -12.39 15.03
N ARG A 110 8.79 -13.19 14.15
CA ARG A 110 9.42 -14.33 13.49
C ARG A 110 9.07 -14.31 12.01
N ILE A 111 10.02 -14.65 11.17
CA ILE A 111 9.91 -14.51 9.73
C ILE A 111 10.71 -15.61 9.01
N THR A 112 10.37 -15.86 7.75
CA THR A 112 11.17 -16.69 6.84
C THR A 112 11.97 -15.80 5.89
N GLN A 113 13.05 -16.32 5.28
CA GLN A 113 13.79 -15.52 4.30
C GLN A 113 12.92 -15.21 3.08
N ALA A 114 12.08 -16.16 2.65
CA ALA A 114 11.13 -15.98 1.55
C ALA A 114 10.15 -14.82 1.79
N ASP A 115 9.58 -14.74 2.99
CA ASP A 115 8.65 -13.67 3.35
C ASP A 115 9.35 -12.32 3.53
N LEU A 116 10.60 -12.32 4.03
CA LEU A 116 11.39 -11.10 4.14
C LEU A 116 11.69 -10.51 2.76
N ASP A 117 12.06 -11.34 1.78
CA ASP A 117 12.26 -10.90 0.40
C ASP A 117 10.99 -10.26 -0.17
N GLU A 118 9.83 -10.86 0.12
CA GLU A 118 8.56 -10.33 -0.33
C GLU A 118 8.20 -9.02 0.38
N PHE A 119 8.42 -8.86 1.68
CA PHE A 119 8.20 -7.57 2.34
C PHE A 119 9.06 -6.46 1.74
N PHE A 120 10.33 -6.73 1.46
CA PHE A 120 11.19 -5.75 0.79
C PHE A 120 10.61 -5.34 -0.57
N TRP A 121 10.17 -6.31 -1.37
CA TRP A 121 9.53 -6.05 -2.65
C TRP A 121 8.23 -5.26 -2.50
N LEU A 122 7.33 -5.66 -1.60
CA LEU A 122 6.04 -5.00 -1.36
C LEU A 122 6.23 -3.53 -0.96
N HIS A 123 7.12 -3.26 -0.01
CA HIS A 123 7.40 -1.88 0.41
C HIS A 123 8.10 -1.06 -0.67
N GLN A 124 9.00 -1.67 -1.43
CA GLN A 124 9.63 -1.02 -2.57
C GLN A 124 8.58 -0.64 -3.62
N GLU A 125 7.66 -1.55 -3.96
CA GLU A 125 6.62 -1.28 -4.95
C GLU A 125 5.64 -0.20 -4.49
N ILE A 126 5.28 -0.17 -3.20
CA ILE A 126 4.50 0.94 -2.61
C ILE A 126 5.20 2.30 -2.86
N GLN A 127 6.52 2.38 -2.66
CA GLN A 127 7.28 3.61 -2.90
C GLN A 127 7.38 3.97 -4.39
N ILE A 128 7.65 2.98 -5.25
CA ILE A 128 7.73 3.17 -6.69
C ILE A 128 6.40 3.69 -7.23
N MET A 129 5.28 3.08 -6.84
CA MET A 129 3.97 3.50 -7.33
C MET A 129 3.58 4.89 -6.87
N SER A 130 3.92 5.27 -5.64
CA SER A 130 3.73 6.65 -5.17
C SER A 130 4.50 7.65 -6.04
N ARG A 131 5.75 7.34 -6.40
CA ARG A 131 6.56 8.17 -7.32
C ARG A 131 6.02 8.18 -8.74
N GLU A 132 5.64 7.02 -9.28
CA GLU A 132 5.09 6.92 -10.64
C GLU A 132 3.77 7.69 -10.75
N ALA A 133 2.92 7.67 -9.71
CA ALA A 133 1.70 8.47 -9.64
C ALA A 133 1.99 9.99 -9.60
N GLN A 134 3.00 10.41 -8.85
CA GLN A 134 3.46 11.81 -8.83
C GLN A 134 3.97 12.25 -10.20
N ASN A 135 4.82 11.44 -10.83
CA ASN A 135 5.37 11.72 -12.16
C ASN A 135 4.26 11.79 -13.22
N ALA A 136 3.31 10.85 -13.22
CA ALA A 136 2.17 10.89 -14.13
C ALA A 136 1.32 12.16 -13.95
N THR A 137 1.13 12.61 -12.71
CA THR A 137 0.44 13.87 -12.43
C THR A 137 1.18 15.06 -13.06
N VAL A 138 2.52 15.08 -12.99
CA VAL A 138 3.36 16.13 -13.58
C VAL A 138 3.32 16.08 -15.11
N ASP A 139 3.46 14.89 -15.70
CA ASP A 139 3.47 14.70 -17.16
C ASP A 139 2.14 15.15 -17.81
N ASN A 140 1.05 15.12 -17.04
CA ASN A 140 -0.27 15.53 -17.49
C ASN A 140 -0.54 17.04 -17.41
N ILE A 141 0.37 17.82 -16.82
CA ILE A 141 0.22 19.27 -16.73
C ILE A 141 0.32 19.89 -18.13
N GLY A 142 -0.73 20.60 -18.55
CA GLY A 142 -0.77 21.27 -19.85
C GLY A 142 -0.95 20.32 -21.05
N ARG A 143 -1.25 19.05 -20.79
CA ARG A 143 -1.56 18.05 -21.82
C ARG A 143 -2.93 18.34 -22.46
N LEU A 144 -2.98 18.49 -23.78
CA LEU A 144 -4.17 18.97 -24.49
C LEU A 144 -5.13 17.86 -24.93
N ASP A 145 -4.76 16.59 -25.08
CA ASP A 145 -5.71 15.56 -25.54
C ASP A 145 -6.91 15.34 -24.59
N THR A 146 -7.88 14.51 -25.01
CA THR A 146 -9.03 14.11 -24.19
C THR A 146 -8.96 12.65 -23.70
N GLY A 147 -7.85 11.97 -23.95
CA GLY A 147 -7.60 10.60 -23.52
C GLY A 147 -7.45 10.46 -22.01
N VAL A 148 -7.58 9.24 -21.49
CA VAL A 148 -7.44 8.94 -20.07
C VAL A 148 -6.31 7.93 -19.91
N SER A 149 -5.24 8.35 -19.25
CA SER A 149 -4.10 7.49 -18.90
C SER A 149 -4.33 6.85 -17.54
N LEU A 150 -4.39 5.52 -17.49
CA LEU A 150 -4.49 4.78 -16.23
C LEU A 150 -3.09 4.57 -15.65
N LEU A 151 -2.96 4.51 -14.32
CA LEU A 151 -1.69 4.15 -13.69
C LEU A 151 -1.50 2.63 -13.76
N PRO A 152 -0.42 2.14 -14.39
CA PRO A 152 -0.15 0.71 -14.39
C PRO A 152 0.09 0.18 -12.97
N GLN A 153 -0.36 -1.05 -12.74
CA GLN A 153 -0.25 -1.72 -11.44
C GLN A 153 0.67 -2.92 -11.57
N ALA A 154 1.62 -3.06 -10.64
CA ALA A 154 2.44 -4.27 -10.57
C ALA A 154 1.57 -5.50 -10.22
N PRO A 155 1.83 -6.67 -10.84
CA PRO A 155 1.14 -7.90 -10.50
C PRO A 155 1.36 -8.30 -9.03
N MET A 156 0.28 -8.68 -8.35
CA MET A 156 0.37 -9.14 -6.96
C MET A 156 1.07 -10.50 -6.87
N PRO A 157 1.93 -10.73 -5.87
CA PRO A 157 2.55 -12.03 -5.65
C PRO A 157 1.50 -13.13 -5.42
N THR A 158 1.64 -14.27 -6.11
CA THR A 158 0.68 -15.38 -6.06
C THR A 158 1.12 -16.56 -5.20
N ARG A 159 2.37 -16.56 -4.72
CA ARG A 159 2.86 -17.64 -3.84
C ARG A 159 2.11 -17.66 -2.52
N GLU A 160 2.05 -18.83 -1.90
CA GLU A 160 1.57 -18.98 -0.53
C GLU A 160 2.62 -18.44 0.45
N PRO A 161 2.29 -17.47 1.31
CA PRO A 161 3.23 -16.94 2.28
C PRO A 161 3.43 -17.91 3.45
N ASN A 162 4.61 -17.92 4.07
CA ASN A 162 4.87 -18.78 5.24
C ASN A 162 4.39 -18.13 6.54
N THR A 163 4.08 -16.83 6.51
CA THR A 163 3.66 -16.05 7.67
C THR A 163 2.53 -15.08 7.32
N PRO A 164 1.61 -14.82 8.26
CA PRO A 164 0.40 -14.04 7.97
C PRO A 164 0.68 -12.56 7.67
N GLY A 165 1.79 -11.97 8.14
CA GLY A 165 2.08 -10.56 7.87
C GLY A 165 2.23 -10.24 6.39
N VAL A 166 2.68 -11.20 5.56
CA VAL A 166 2.74 -10.98 4.10
C VAL A 166 1.35 -10.71 3.52
N LEU A 167 0.32 -11.40 4.01
CA LEU A 167 -1.07 -11.15 3.57
C LEU A 167 -1.53 -9.73 3.91
N ILE A 168 -1.11 -9.22 5.08
CA ILE A 168 -1.40 -7.86 5.54
C ILE A 168 -0.77 -6.86 4.58
N THR A 169 0.54 -6.97 4.33
CA THR A 169 1.26 -6.01 3.47
C THR A 169 0.85 -6.12 2.00
N ARG A 170 0.38 -7.30 1.54
CA ARG A 170 -0.27 -7.44 0.23
C ARG A 170 -1.57 -6.62 0.15
N ILE A 171 -2.39 -6.61 1.20
CA ILE A 171 -3.59 -5.75 1.25
C ILE A 171 -3.18 -4.28 1.21
N ASP A 172 -2.13 -3.89 1.93
CA ASP A 172 -1.63 -2.51 1.93
C ASP A 172 -1.17 -2.07 0.53
N LEU A 173 -0.43 -2.92 -0.20
CA LEU A 173 -0.06 -2.66 -1.59
C LEU A 173 -1.31 -2.54 -2.47
N ALA A 174 -2.23 -3.50 -2.43
CA ALA A 174 -3.45 -3.48 -3.23
C ALA A 174 -4.33 -2.24 -2.93
N ALA A 175 -4.39 -1.81 -1.67
CA ALA A 175 -5.08 -0.59 -1.26
C ALA A 175 -4.38 0.65 -1.80
N THR A 176 -3.05 0.69 -1.75
CA THR A 176 -2.24 1.77 -2.33
C THR A 176 -2.45 1.86 -3.84
N GLN A 177 -2.38 0.73 -4.56
CA GLN A 177 -2.67 0.63 -5.99
C GLN A 177 -4.05 1.20 -6.34
N THR A 178 -5.06 0.81 -5.56
CA THR A 178 -6.44 1.28 -5.75
C THR A 178 -6.57 2.78 -5.47
N ALA A 179 -6.00 3.28 -4.37
CA ALA A 179 -6.08 4.68 -3.98
C ALA A 179 -5.40 5.60 -5.00
N LEU A 180 -4.20 5.24 -5.47
CA LEU A 180 -3.47 6.00 -6.48
C LEU A 180 -4.20 5.96 -7.83
N GLN A 181 -4.74 4.81 -8.23
CA GLN A 181 -5.55 4.68 -9.44
C GLN A 181 -6.78 5.60 -9.40
N GLN A 182 -7.50 5.63 -8.27
CA GLN A 182 -8.66 6.52 -8.09
C GLN A 182 -8.27 8.00 -8.21
N ALA A 183 -7.13 8.38 -7.63
CA ALA A 183 -6.62 9.74 -7.73
C ALA A 183 -6.26 10.12 -9.17
N ALA A 184 -5.54 9.24 -9.89
CA ALA A 184 -5.15 9.47 -11.28
C ALA A 184 -6.35 9.57 -12.22
N VAL A 185 -7.30 8.63 -12.12
CA VAL A 185 -8.52 8.63 -12.93
C VAL A 185 -9.32 9.91 -12.71
N LYS A 186 -9.46 10.35 -11.45
CA LYS A 186 -10.14 11.61 -11.13
C LYS A 186 -9.45 12.80 -11.80
N ALA A 187 -8.12 12.88 -11.73
CA ALA A 187 -7.36 13.96 -12.34
C ALA A 187 -7.50 13.97 -13.88
N GLU A 188 -7.43 12.81 -14.51
CA GLU A 188 -7.59 12.67 -15.96
C GLU A 188 -8.97 13.08 -16.45
N PHE A 189 -10.04 12.67 -15.76
CA PHE A 189 -11.38 13.10 -16.13
C PHE A 189 -11.58 14.61 -15.97
N GLN A 190 -10.99 15.22 -14.94
CA GLN A 190 -11.04 16.68 -14.77
C GLN A 190 -10.32 17.39 -15.92
N ARG A 191 -9.13 16.91 -16.30
CA ARG A 191 -8.35 17.45 -17.43
C ARG A 191 -9.09 17.29 -18.76
N SER A 192 -9.51 16.08 -19.08
CA SER A 192 -10.24 15.75 -20.31
C SER A 192 -11.54 16.54 -20.46
N SER A 193 -12.30 16.71 -19.37
CA SER A 193 -13.52 17.53 -19.36
C SER A 193 -13.22 19.03 -19.59
N GLY A 194 -12.17 19.56 -18.95
CA GLY A 194 -11.74 20.94 -19.16
C GLY A 194 -11.31 21.20 -20.61
N ASN A 195 -10.56 20.27 -21.18
CA ASN A 195 -10.14 20.26 -22.58
C ASN A 195 -11.33 20.21 -23.56
N THR A 196 -12.28 19.30 -23.32
CA THR A 196 -13.51 19.21 -24.11
C THR A 196 -14.30 20.52 -24.06
N SER A 197 -14.39 21.16 -22.90
CA SER A 197 -15.11 22.42 -22.73
C SER A 197 -14.46 23.58 -23.50
N LEU A 198 -13.13 23.66 -23.53
CA LEU A 198 -12.41 24.68 -24.30
C LEU A 198 -12.66 24.56 -25.80
N SER A 199 -12.68 23.33 -26.33
CA SER A 199 -12.98 23.08 -27.76
C SER A 199 -14.38 23.58 -28.15
N LEU A 200 -15.37 23.50 -27.26
CA LEU A 200 -16.75 23.91 -27.54
C LEU A 200 -16.98 25.42 -27.53
N ILE A 201 -16.10 26.21 -26.90
CA ILE A 201 -16.32 27.66 -26.69
C ILE A 201 -15.83 28.50 -27.87
N ASP A 202 -14.63 28.22 -28.39
CA ASP A 202 -13.94 29.14 -29.31
C ASP A 202 -13.31 28.45 -30.53
N ASP A 203 -13.39 27.11 -30.63
CA ASP A 203 -12.81 26.30 -31.72
C ASP A 203 -11.30 26.57 -32.00
N SER A 204 -10.61 27.26 -31.09
CA SER A 204 -9.18 27.59 -31.14
C SER A 204 -8.30 26.41 -30.69
N TRP A 205 -8.81 25.20 -30.84
CA TRP A 205 -8.21 23.97 -30.37
C TRP A 205 -7.00 23.58 -31.22
N ASP A 206 -5.82 23.45 -30.60
CA ASP A 206 -4.61 22.98 -31.28
C ASP A 206 -4.66 21.45 -31.47
N TYR A 207 -5.34 21.01 -32.52
CA TYR A 207 -5.49 19.59 -32.89
C TYR A 207 -4.15 18.88 -33.10
N ASP A 208 -3.16 19.59 -33.66
CA ASP A 208 -1.85 19.00 -33.93
C ASP A 208 -1.08 18.73 -32.65
N ARG A 209 -1.13 19.65 -31.69
CA ARG A 209 -0.57 19.42 -30.35
C ARG A 209 -1.34 18.36 -29.59
N ALA A 210 -2.68 18.39 -29.58
CA ALA A 210 -3.49 17.39 -28.92
C ALA A 210 -3.18 15.97 -29.40
N ARG A 211 -2.95 15.78 -30.71
CA ARG A 211 -2.54 14.48 -31.28
C ARG A 211 -1.15 14.04 -30.80
N ARG A 212 -0.18 14.95 -30.77
CA ARG A 212 1.17 14.65 -30.26
C ARG A 212 1.15 14.28 -28.78
N ASP A 213 0.38 15.03 -27.99
CA ASP A 213 0.20 14.80 -26.57
C ASP A 213 -0.43 13.41 -26.31
N ALA A 214 -1.44 13.02 -27.11
CA ALA A 214 -2.05 11.69 -27.04
C ALA A 214 -1.04 10.56 -27.33
N TRP A 215 -0.27 10.66 -28.42
CA TRP A 215 0.74 9.64 -28.73
C TRP A 215 1.83 9.55 -27.67
N HIS A 216 2.26 10.70 -27.14
CA HIS A 216 3.25 10.72 -26.08
C HIS A 216 2.72 10.06 -24.80
N ALA A 217 1.45 10.30 -24.45
CA ALA A 217 0.81 9.64 -23.32
C ALA A 217 0.72 8.12 -23.51
N ASP A 218 0.32 7.64 -24.69
CA ASP A 218 0.24 6.21 -25.01
C ASP A 218 1.62 5.51 -24.91
N ASP A 219 2.68 6.17 -25.38
CA ASP A 219 4.05 5.68 -25.27
C ASP A 219 4.48 5.57 -23.80
N LEU A 220 4.24 6.63 -23.01
CA LEU A 220 4.56 6.63 -21.57
C LEU A 220 3.80 5.55 -20.81
N ASP A 221 2.51 5.37 -21.10
CA ASP A 221 1.67 4.36 -20.45
C ASP A 221 2.14 2.94 -20.81
N THR A 222 2.52 2.71 -22.07
CA THR A 222 3.12 1.45 -22.51
C THR A 222 4.42 1.16 -21.77
N HIS A 223 5.30 2.16 -21.64
CA HIS A 223 6.56 2.02 -20.92
C HIS A 223 6.35 1.72 -19.42
N ARG A 224 5.44 2.44 -18.76
CA ARG A 224 5.09 2.21 -17.36
C ARG A 224 4.52 0.82 -17.15
N LEU A 225 3.64 0.35 -18.05
CA LEU A 225 3.06 -0.99 -17.97
C LEU A 225 4.13 -2.07 -18.07
N GLN A 226 5.05 -1.94 -19.04
CA GLN A 226 6.17 -2.86 -19.19
C GLN A 226 7.10 -2.83 -17.96
N ALA A 227 7.38 -1.64 -17.42
CA ALA A 227 8.20 -1.49 -16.22
C ALA A 227 7.55 -2.15 -15.00
N ALA A 228 6.25 -1.94 -14.78
CA ALA A 228 5.50 -2.57 -13.69
C ALA A 228 5.47 -4.10 -13.82
N ALA A 229 5.26 -4.62 -15.03
CA ALA A 229 5.29 -6.06 -15.30
C ALA A 229 6.70 -6.66 -15.09
N ALA A 230 7.75 -5.96 -15.51
CA ALA A 230 9.14 -6.41 -15.35
C ALA A 230 9.59 -6.47 -13.88
N ARG A 231 8.92 -5.72 -13.00
CA ARG A 231 9.17 -5.73 -11.55
C ARG A 231 8.31 -6.75 -10.79
N ALA A 232 7.49 -7.57 -11.45
CA ALA A 232 6.66 -8.55 -10.76
C ALA A 232 7.50 -9.42 -9.81
N PHE A 233 6.97 -9.69 -8.61
CA PHE A 233 7.69 -10.50 -7.63
C PHE A 233 7.94 -11.91 -8.15
N VAL A 234 9.20 -12.35 -8.07
CA VAL A 234 9.60 -13.72 -8.38
C VAL A 234 10.31 -14.29 -7.16
N GLU A 235 9.76 -15.38 -6.62
CA GLU A 235 10.37 -16.10 -5.51
C GLU A 235 11.73 -16.68 -5.93
N ARG A 236 12.75 -16.49 -5.09
CA ARG A 236 14.07 -17.03 -5.34
C ARG A 236 14.04 -18.56 -5.17
N PRO A 237 14.47 -19.35 -6.17
CA PRO A 237 14.49 -20.80 -6.04
C PRO A 237 15.36 -21.25 -4.85
N GLY A 238 14.83 -22.16 -4.03
CA GLY A 238 15.57 -22.75 -2.90
C GLY A 238 15.77 -21.81 -1.70
N VAL A 239 15.01 -20.72 -1.60
CA VAL A 239 15.04 -19.84 -0.44
C VAL A 239 14.61 -20.58 0.84
N ASP A 240 15.26 -20.28 1.96
CA ASP A 240 14.96 -20.92 3.25
C ASP A 240 13.59 -20.47 3.79
N THR A 241 12.74 -21.44 4.10
CA THR A 241 11.41 -21.26 4.71
C THR A 241 11.44 -21.49 6.22
N ARG A 242 12.61 -21.71 6.81
CA ARG A 242 12.75 -21.81 8.26
C ARG A 242 12.37 -20.50 8.93
N ILE A 243 11.54 -20.62 9.96
CA ILE A 243 11.15 -19.52 10.82
C ILE A 243 12.33 -19.11 11.72
N ILE A 244 12.78 -17.86 11.58
CA ILE A 244 13.88 -17.25 12.33
C ILE A 244 13.44 -15.93 12.97
N PRO A 245 14.17 -15.40 13.96
CA PRO A 245 13.98 -14.02 14.42
C PRO A 245 14.13 -13.02 13.27
N CYS A 246 13.35 -11.94 13.29
CA CYS A 246 13.55 -10.84 12.34
C CYS A 246 14.97 -10.25 12.46
N PRO A 247 15.51 -9.65 11.37
CA PRO A 247 16.78 -8.94 11.41
C PRO A 247 16.84 -7.93 12.57
N PRO A 248 18.00 -7.62 13.16
CA PRO A 248 18.09 -6.73 14.31
C PRO A 248 17.36 -5.40 14.09
N LEU A 249 16.69 -4.88 15.12
CA LEU A 249 16.03 -3.59 15.03
C LEU A 249 17.03 -2.48 14.66
N GLY A 250 16.69 -1.66 13.67
CA GLY A 250 17.56 -0.62 13.12
C GLY A 250 18.55 -1.11 12.06
N SER A 251 18.61 -2.41 11.77
CA SER A 251 19.50 -2.95 10.71
C SER A 251 18.91 -2.86 9.31
N ILE A 252 17.59 -2.72 9.20
CA ILE A 252 16.90 -2.62 7.91
C ILE A 252 16.89 -1.16 7.45
N THR A 253 17.43 -0.93 6.25
CA THR A 253 17.20 0.32 5.52
C THR A 253 15.86 0.19 4.80
N TYR A 254 14.89 1.03 5.17
CA TYR A 254 13.58 1.01 4.53
C TYR A 254 13.73 1.34 3.02
N PRO A 255 13.06 0.60 2.12
CA PRO A 255 13.11 0.87 0.68
C PRO A 255 12.75 2.33 0.36
N GLY A 256 13.61 2.96 -0.44
CA GLY A 256 13.53 4.38 -0.79
C GLY A 256 13.05 4.66 -2.21
#